data_AF-Q8VVY6-F1
#
_entry.id   AF-Q8VVY6-F1
#
_cell.length_a   1.000
_cell.length_b   1.000
_cell.length_c   1.000
_cell.angle_alpha   90.00
_cell.angle_beta   90.00
_cell.angle_gamma   90.00
#
_symmetry.space_group_name_H-M   'P 1'
#
loop_
_entity.id
_entity.type
_entity.pdbx_description
1 polymer ?
#
loop_
_entity_poly.entity_id
_entity_poly.type
_entity_poly.pdbx_seq_one_letter_code
_entity_poly.pdbx_strand_id
1 'polypeptide(L)'
;VASLYAEKVKLSLEDAGFQVAVFDFLEGEERKNLTTVHKVYEFLVKQGLTRSDGIVALGGGVVGDLAGFVASTYMRGIHFVQIPTSLTAQVDSSIGGKTGVNTPFAKNMVGTFAQPDGVLIDPLVLETLGKRELIEGMGEVIKYGLIEDPEL
;
A
#
# COMPACT_ATOMS: atom_id res chain seq x y z
N VAL A 1 -8.71 -1.94 8.28
CA VAL A 1 -7.38 -1.31 8.45
C VAL A 1 -7.47 0.06 9.11
N ALA A 2 -8.16 1.06 8.52
CA ALA A 2 -8.18 2.43 9.05
C ALA A 2 -8.62 2.50 10.54
N SER A 3 -9.76 1.89 10.88
CA SER A 3 -10.27 1.83 12.26
C SER A 3 -9.38 1.09 13.26
N LEU A 4 -8.43 0.27 12.77
CA LEU A 4 -7.54 -0.52 13.62
C LEU A 4 -6.19 0.19 13.85
N TYR A 5 -5.65 0.81 12.81
CA TYR A 5 -4.24 1.20 12.77
C TYR A 5 -3.97 2.66 12.39
N ALA A 6 -4.90 3.35 11.72
CA ALA A 6 -4.61 4.68 11.18
C ALA A 6 -4.31 5.70 12.28
N GLU A 7 -5.08 5.70 13.37
CA GLU A 7 -4.86 6.64 14.49
C GLU A 7 -3.49 6.40 15.15
N LYS A 8 -3.11 5.13 15.38
CA LYS A 8 -1.81 4.78 15.96
C LYS A 8 -0.65 5.26 15.08
N VAL A 9 -0.74 5.02 13.77
CA VAL A 9 0.29 5.45 12.80
C VAL A 9 0.34 6.97 12.70
N LYS A 10 -0.82 7.63 12.62
CA LYS A 10 -0.93 9.09 12.59
C LYS A 10 -0.25 9.73 13.79
N LEU A 11 -0.64 9.31 15.00
CA LEU A 11 -0.06 9.86 16.23
C LEU A 11 1.45 9.63 16.31
N SER A 12 1.94 8.48 15.87
CA SER A 12 3.39 8.21 15.82
C SER A 12 4.15 9.12 14.87
N LEU A 13 3.55 9.50 13.73
CA LEU A 13 4.16 10.43 12.78
C LEU A 13 4.06 11.88 13.27
N GLU A 14 2.96 12.25 13.90
CA GLU A 14 2.79 13.57 14.53
C GLU A 14 3.78 13.78 15.69
N ASP A 15 4.02 12.75 16.52
CA ASP A 15 5.04 12.76 17.58
C ASP A 15 6.46 12.91 17.01
N ALA A 16 6.71 12.34 15.83
CA ALA A 16 7.95 12.55 15.08
C ALA A 16 8.04 13.91 14.38
N GLY A 17 7.04 14.79 14.52
CA GLY A 17 7.04 16.17 14.01
C GLY A 17 6.46 16.35 12.61
N PHE A 18 5.80 15.34 12.03
CA PHE A 18 5.14 15.45 10.73
C PHE A 18 3.73 16.04 10.86
N GLN A 19 3.29 16.77 9.84
CA GLN A 19 1.88 17.08 9.65
C GLN A 19 1.23 15.92 8.89
N VAL A 20 0.16 15.35 9.45
CA VAL A 20 -0.44 14.12 8.92
C VAL A 20 -1.90 14.33 8.57
N ALA A 21 -2.25 14.02 7.33
CA ALA A 21 -3.63 13.96 6.86
C ALA A 21 -3.94 12.53 6.41
N VAL A 22 -5.13 12.03 6.79
CA VAL A 22 -5.55 10.64 6.49
C VAL A 22 -6.57 10.65 5.35
N PHE A 23 -6.32 9.83 4.34
CA PHE A 23 -7.28 9.52 3.28
C PHE A 23 -7.63 8.04 3.35
N ASP A 24 -8.90 7.73 3.57
CA ASP A 24 -9.42 6.38 3.54
C ASP A 24 -10.44 6.19 2.41
N PHE A 25 -10.63 4.93 2.01
CA PHE A 25 -11.63 4.52 1.05
C PHE A 25 -12.15 3.14 1.43
N LEU A 26 -13.33 2.78 0.90
CA LEU A 26 -13.93 1.47 1.15
C LEU A 26 -12.98 0.35 0.75
N GLU A 27 -13.00 -0.76 1.47
CA GLU A 27 -12.20 -1.93 1.09
C GLU A 27 -12.69 -2.55 -0.24
N GLY A 28 -11.77 -3.21 -0.95
CA GLY A 28 -12.10 -3.99 -2.14
C GLY A 28 -11.22 -3.69 -3.36
N GLU A 29 -10.92 -4.74 -4.14
CA GLU A 29 -10.15 -4.67 -5.38
C GLU A 29 -10.81 -3.74 -6.42
N GLU A 30 -12.14 -3.58 -6.37
CA GLU A 30 -12.87 -2.68 -7.26
C GLU A 30 -12.52 -1.22 -7.03
N ARG A 31 -11.94 -0.86 -5.88
CA ARG A 31 -11.45 0.49 -5.58
C ARG A 31 -10.06 0.76 -6.13
N LYS A 32 -9.35 -0.27 -6.59
CA LYS A 32 -8.04 -0.16 -7.23
C LYS A 32 -8.18 0.34 -8.68
N ASN A 33 -8.61 1.58 -8.86
CA ASN A 33 -8.97 2.15 -10.17
C ASN A 33 -8.60 3.64 -10.27
N LEU A 34 -8.66 4.18 -11.49
CA LEU A 34 -8.33 5.58 -11.78
C LEU A 34 -9.26 6.61 -11.12
N THR A 35 -10.51 6.24 -10.81
CA THR A 35 -11.44 7.11 -10.07
C THR A 35 -10.99 7.32 -8.63
N THR A 36 -10.52 6.27 -7.96
CA THR A 36 -9.95 6.39 -6.60
C THR A 36 -8.65 7.18 -6.63
N VAL A 37 -7.77 6.92 -7.61
CA VAL A 37 -6.54 7.71 -7.84
C VAL A 37 -6.84 9.19 -7.97
N HIS A 38 -7.85 9.55 -8.77
CA HIS A 38 -8.27 10.96 -8.93
C HIS A 38 -8.70 11.59 -7.60
N LYS A 39 -9.49 10.89 -6.78
CA LYS A 39 -9.87 11.36 -5.44
C LYS A 39 -8.67 11.57 -4.53
N VAL A 40 -7.65 10.69 -4.63
CA VAL A 40 -6.41 10.86 -3.87
C VAL A 40 -5.70 12.13 -4.33
N TYR A 41 -5.55 12.38 -5.63
CA TYR A 41 -4.95 13.64 -6.11
C TYR A 41 -5.68 14.88 -5.62
N GLU A 42 -7.01 14.90 -5.67
CA GLU A 42 -7.80 16.01 -5.13
C GLU A 42 -7.51 16.23 -3.64
N PHE A 43 -7.42 15.14 -2.87
CA PHE A 43 -7.06 15.21 -1.46
C PHE A 43 -5.65 15.78 -1.26
N LEU A 44 -4.63 15.26 -1.95
CA LEU A 44 -3.25 15.74 -1.81
C LEU A 44 -3.12 17.23 -2.15
N VAL A 45 -3.79 17.70 -3.22
CA VAL A 45 -3.82 19.12 -3.60
C VAL A 45 -4.51 19.98 -2.54
N LYS A 46 -5.65 19.53 -2.00
CA LYS A 46 -6.38 20.26 -0.95
C LYS A 46 -5.60 20.35 0.37
N GLN A 47 -4.80 19.33 0.67
CA GLN A 47 -3.88 19.33 1.82
C GLN A 47 -2.58 20.12 1.58
N GLY A 48 -2.35 20.58 0.35
CA GLY A 48 -1.18 21.41 0.02
C GLY A 48 0.13 20.64 -0.04
N LEU A 49 0.12 19.34 -0.36
CA LEU A 49 1.34 18.55 -0.50
C LEU A 49 2.23 19.08 -1.63
N THR A 50 3.52 18.94 -1.41
CA THR A 50 4.64 19.37 -2.25
C THR A 50 5.55 18.19 -2.58
N ARG A 51 6.64 18.44 -3.31
CA ARG A 51 7.59 17.39 -3.69
C ARG A 51 8.41 16.81 -2.54
N SER A 52 8.55 17.53 -1.44
CA SER A 52 9.28 17.05 -0.25
C SER A 52 8.41 16.22 0.69
N ASP A 53 7.09 16.18 0.45
CA ASP A 53 6.16 15.38 1.24
C ASP A 53 6.11 13.94 0.72
N GLY A 54 5.40 13.07 1.43
CA GLY A 54 5.30 11.66 1.08
C GLY A 54 3.99 11.00 1.45
N ILE A 55 3.78 9.80 0.91
CA ILE A 55 2.60 8.97 1.14
C ILE A 55 2.98 7.74 1.98
N VAL A 56 2.23 7.49 3.05
CA VAL A 56 2.31 6.24 3.82
C VAL A 56 1.20 5.30 3.37
N ALA A 57 1.56 4.20 2.71
CA ALA A 57 0.61 3.18 2.25
C ALA A 57 0.34 2.17 3.37
N LEU A 58 -0.67 2.44 4.20
CA LEU A 58 -1.11 1.57 5.31
C LEU A 58 -2.25 0.65 4.85
N GLY A 59 -1.95 -0.62 4.56
CA GLY A 59 -2.97 -1.59 4.14
C GLY A 59 -2.42 -2.82 3.43
N GLY A 60 -3.30 -3.59 2.78
CA GLY A 60 -2.89 -4.72 1.94
C GLY A 60 -2.42 -4.27 0.54
N GLY A 61 -2.25 -5.25 -0.37
CA GLY A 61 -1.70 -5.00 -1.72
C GLY A 61 -2.48 -3.98 -2.56
N VAL A 62 -3.81 -3.91 -2.40
CA VAL A 62 -4.64 -2.87 -3.06
C VAL A 62 -4.19 -1.46 -2.69
N VAL A 63 -3.97 -1.21 -1.41
CA VAL A 63 -3.55 0.10 -0.91
C VAL A 63 -2.13 0.39 -1.36
N GLY A 64 -1.23 -0.59 -1.26
CA GLY A 64 0.17 -0.47 -1.69
C GLY A 64 0.31 -0.08 -3.16
N ASP A 65 -0.35 -0.81 -4.05
CA ASP A 65 -0.31 -0.56 -5.49
C ASP A 65 -0.91 0.80 -5.87
N LEU A 66 -2.05 1.16 -5.27
CA LEU A 66 -2.71 2.43 -5.57
C LEU A 66 -1.90 3.61 -5.04
N ALA A 67 -1.42 3.53 -3.79
CA ALA A 67 -0.62 4.59 -3.17
C ALA A 67 0.73 4.76 -3.87
N GLY A 68 1.41 3.65 -4.23
CA GLY A 68 2.65 3.69 -5.00
C GLY A 68 2.46 4.32 -6.39
N PHE A 69 1.36 3.98 -7.08
CA PHE A 69 1.04 4.58 -8.37
C PHE A 69 0.79 6.09 -8.23
N VAL A 70 -0.02 6.50 -7.25
CA VAL A 70 -0.27 7.92 -6.93
C VAL A 70 1.05 8.63 -6.61
N ALA A 71 1.90 8.08 -5.75
CA ALA A 71 3.16 8.69 -5.37
C ALA A 71 4.09 8.89 -6.57
N SER A 72 4.17 7.90 -7.46
CA SER A 72 5.03 7.94 -8.65
C SER A 72 4.60 8.97 -9.70
N THR A 73 3.33 9.36 -9.71
CA THR A 73 2.73 10.19 -10.77
C THR A 73 2.34 11.58 -10.27
N TYR A 74 1.99 11.73 -9.00
CA TYR A 74 1.74 13.03 -8.37
C TYR A 74 3.01 13.87 -8.40
N MET A 75 2.91 15.10 -8.92
CA MET A 75 4.06 15.99 -9.17
C MET A 75 5.22 15.37 -9.98
N ARG A 76 4.96 14.27 -10.70
CA ARG A 76 5.94 13.41 -11.40
C ARG A 76 6.85 12.59 -10.47
N GLY A 77 6.42 12.33 -9.24
CA GLY A 77 7.15 11.57 -8.23
C GLY A 77 7.27 12.34 -6.93
N ILE A 78 6.83 11.70 -5.84
CA ILE A 78 7.07 12.10 -4.45
C ILE A 78 7.44 10.87 -3.62
N HIS A 79 7.86 11.08 -2.37
CA HIS A 79 8.25 10.01 -1.45
C HIS A 79 7.08 9.08 -1.12
N PHE A 80 7.37 7.80 -0.91
CA PHE A 80 6.38 6.90 -0.33
C PHE A 80 6.99 5.74 0.43
N VAL A 81 6.29 5.29 1.46
CA VAL A 81 6.66 4.15 2.30
C VAL A 81 5.49 3.18 2.39
N GLN A 82 5.78 1.89 2.51
CA GLN A 82 4.75 0.86 2.68
C GLN A 82 4.68 0.36 4.12
N ILE A 83 3.47 0.21 4.64
CA ILE A 83 3.17 -0.49 5.89
C ILE A 83 2.16 -1.59 5.56
N PRO A 84 2.62 -2.74 5.01
CA PRO A 84 1.75 -3.81 4.55
C PRO A 84 1.08 -4.54 5.72
N THR A 85 -0.26 -4.62 5.69
CA THR A 85 -1.07 -5.21 6.77
C THR A 85 -1.75 -6.54 6.40
N SER A 86 -1.41 -7.12 5.25
CA SER A 86 -1.80 -8.49 4.90
C SER A 86 -0.56 -9.32 4.63
N LEU A 87 -0.63 -10.62 4.90
CA LEU A 87 0.51 -11.51 4.68
C LEU A 87 0.96 -11.50 3.22
N THR A 88 0.02 -11.57 2.26
CA THR A 88 0.32 -11.46 0.83
C THR A 88 1.10 -10.17 0.50
N ALA A 89 0.70 -9.03 1.08
CA ALA A 89 1.40 -7.77 0.82
C ALA A 89 2.80 -7.74 1.45
N GLN A 90 2.97 -8.40 2.61
CA GLN A 90 4.25 -8.48 3.31
C GLN A 90 5.28 -9.33 2.55
N VAL A 91 4.84 -10.38 1.85
CA VAL A 91 5.75 -11.36 1.19
C VAL A 91 5.84 -11.22 -0.33
N ASP A 92 4.92 -10.47 -0.96
CA ASP A 92 4.89 -10.28 -2.42
C ASP A 92 4.92 -8.79 -2.79
N SER A 93 3.92 -8.00 -2.37
CA SER A 93 3.79 -6.58 -2.78
C SER A 93 4.88 -5.65 -2.24
N SER A 94 5.60 -6.06 -1.20
CA SER A 94 6.70 -5.33 -0.57
C SER A 94 7.97 -5.27 -1.44
N ILE A 95 8.06 -6.11 -2.48
CA ILE A 95 9.26 -6.29 -3.30
C ILE A 95 8.89 -6.15 -4.79
N GLY A 96 9.78 -5.52 -5.57
CA GLY A 96 9.69 -5.45 -7.03
C GLY A 96 9.17 -4.13 -7.61
N GLY A 97 8.63 -3.24 -6.77
CA GLY A 97 8.26 -1.86 -7.14
C GLY A 97 7.18 -1.75 -8.22
N LYS A 98 6.44 -2.83 -8.51
CA LYS A 98 5.27 -2.77 -9.38
C LYS A 98 4.17 -2.04 -8.64
N THR A 99 3.61 -1.02 -9.26
CA THR A 99 2.44 -0.30 -8.74
C THR A 99 1.44 -0.14 -9.87
N GLY A 100 0.16 0.00 -9.55
CA GLY A 100 -0.82 0.22 -10.60
C GLY A 100 -2.26 0.07 -10.18
N VAL A 101 -3.13 0.24 -11.17
CA VAL A 101 -4.57 0.18 -11.03
C VAL A 101 -5.21 -0.60 -12.15
N ASN A 102 -6.43 -1.06 -11.89
CA ASN A 102 -7.26 -1.76 -12.85
C ASN A 102 -7.98 -0.75 -13.74
N THR A 103 -8.19 -1.16 -14.98
CA THR A 103 -9.13 -0.52 -15.91
C THR A 103 -10.38 -1.41 -16.05
N PRO A 104 -11.48 -0.92 -16.64
CA PRO A 104 -12.63 -1.77 -16.95
C PRO A 104 -12.29 -2.99 -17.84
N PHE A 105 -11.16 -2.96 -18.55
CA PHE A 105 -10.78 -3.97 -19.53
C PHE A 105 -9.70 -4.94 -19.04
N ALA A 106 -8.87 -4.53 -18.07
CA ALA A 106 -7.74 -5.33 -17.62
C ALA A 106 -7.26 -4.95 -16.22
N LYS A 107 -6.84 -5.98 -15.46
CA LYS A 107 -6.18 -5.81 -14.16
C LYS A 107 -4.73 -5.38 -14.32
N ASN A 108 -4.26 -4.50 -13.45
CA ASN A 108 -2.86 -4.04 -13.36
C ASN A 108 -2.23 -3.56 -14.68
N MET A 109 -3.05 -3.10 -15.63
CA MET A 109 -2.58 -2.70 -16.96
C MET A 109 -2.01 -1.27 -16.98
N VAL A 110 -2.46 -0.42 -16.04
CA VAL A 110 -2.01 0.96 -15.91
C VAL A 110 -1.23 1.08 -14.62
N GLY A 111 0.03 1.47 -14.71
CA GLY A 111 0.92 1.46 -13.56
C GLY A 111 2.28 2.06 -13.87
N THR A 112 3.14 2.03 -12.86
CA THR A 112 4.55 2.44 -12.94
C THR A 112 5.41 1.47 -12.15
N PHE A 113 6.71 1.48 -12.44
CA PHE A 113 7.71 0.90 -11.55
C PHE A 113 8.22 1.99 -10.61
N ALA A 114 7.88 1.89 -9.33
CA ALA A 114 8.27 2.82 -8.29
C ALA A 114 8.66 2.05 -7.02
N GLN A 115 9.89 2.27 -6.55
CA GLN A 115 10.38 1.64 -5.32
C GLN A 115 9.98 2.49 -4.11
N PRO A 116 9.49 1.89 -3.00
CA PRO A 116 9.27 2.62 -1.77
C PRO A 116 10.62 3.07 -1.17
N ASP A 117 10.59 4.19 -0.46
CA ASP A 117 11.72 4.65 0.36
C ASP A 117 11.97 3.72 1.55
N GLY A 118 10.95 2.94 1.94
CA GLY A 118 11.05 1.90 2.97
C GLY A 118 9.78 1.07 3.10
N VAL A 119 9.94 -0.13 3.64
CA VAL A 119 8.84 -1.05 3.98
C VAL A 119 8.93 -1.40 5.46
N LEU A 120 7.87 -1.12 6.22
CA LEU A 120 7.78 -1.43 7.65
C LEU A 120 6.77 -2.56 7.86
N ILE A 121 7.27 -3.73 8.28
CA ILE A 121 6.45 -4.90 8.55
C ILE A 121 6.34 -5.11 10.07
N ASP A 122 5.14 -4.89 10.62
CA ASP A 122 4.78 -5.31 11.97
C ASP A 122 3.95 -6.60 11.88
N PRO A 123 4.48 -7.77 12.31
CA PRO A 123 3.75 -9.03 12.20
C PRO A 123 2.48 -9.07 13.07
N LEU A 124 2.38 -8.23 14.11
CA LEU A 124 1.22 -8.24 15.01
C LEU A 124 -0.06 -7.77 14.33
N VAL A 125 0.03 -7.03 13.22
CA VAL A 125 -1.17 -6.62 12.46
C VAL A 125 -1.93 -7.82 11.88
N LEU A 126 -1.24 -8.95 11.68
CA LEU A 126 -1.84 -10.20 11.18
C LEU A 126 -2.80 -10.85 12.18
N GLU A 127 -2.73 -10.51 13.48
CA GLU A 127 -3.67 -11.02 14.49
C GLU A 127 -5.12 -10.62 14.21
N THR A 128 -5.31 -9.51 13.49
CA THR A 128 -6.64 -9.02 13.07
C THR A 128 -7.02 -9.44 11.65
N LEU A 129 -6.11 -10.09 10.92
CA LEU A 129 -6.35 -10.50 9.55
C LEU A 129 -7.31 -11.70 9.53
N GLY A 130 -8.25 -11.68 8.60
CA GLY A 130 -9.17 -12.80 8.42
C GLY A 130 -8.41 -14.10 8.09
N LYS A 131 -8.92 -15.22 8.61
CA LYS A 131 -8.28 -16.53 8.44
C LYS A 131 -8.09 -16.90 6.96
N ARG A 132 -9.05 -16.53 6.10
CA ARG A 132 -8.98 -16.82 4.66
C ARG A 132 -7.83 -16.05 4.02
N GLU A 133 -7.72 -14.77 4.30
CA GLU A 133 -6.70 -13.87 3.78
C GLU A 133 -5.30 -14.28 4.27
N LEU A 134 -5.18 -14.77 5.50
CA LEU A 134 -3.95 -15.35 6.02
C LEU A 134 -3.54 -16.61 5.23
N ILE A 135 -4.49 -17.53 4.98
CA ILE A 135 -4.24 -18.74 4.19
C ILE A 135 -3.84 -18.39 2.75
N GLU A 136 -4.49 -17.39 2.14
CA GLU A 136 -4.13 -16.89 0.81
C GLU A 136 -2.67 -16.39 0.79
N GLY A 137 -2.24 -15.63 1.79
CA GLY A 137 -0.85 -15.19 1.93
C GLY A 137 0.13 -16.35 2.13
N MET A 138 -0.24 -17.39 2.88
CA MET A 138 0.60 -18.58 3.04
C MET A 138 0.81 -19.34 1.74
N GLY A 139 -0.13 -19.26 0.80
CA GLY A 139 0.07 -19.80 -0.56
C GLY A 139 1.30 -19.20 -1.25
N GLU A 140 1.50 -17.89 -1.11
CA GLU A 140 2.67 -17.20 -1.67
C GLU A 140 3.97 -17.58 -0.94
N VAL A 141 3.91 -17.80 0.38
CA VAL A 141 5.07 -18.29 1.15
C VAL A 141 5.50 -19.69 0.68
N ILE A 142 4.54 -20.61 0.56
CA ILE A 142 4.81 -21.98 0.08
C ILE A 142 5.33 -21.95 -1.36
N LYS A 143 4.83 -21.05 -2.21
CA LYS A 143 5.33 -20.86 -3.57
C LYS A 143 6.84 -20.61 -3.57
N TYR A 144 7.37 -19.75 -2.70
CA TYR A 144 8.81 -19.50 -2.62
C TYR A 144 9.61 -20.76 -2.27
N GLY A 145 9.13 -21.57 -1.31
CA GLY A 145 9.77 -22.85 -0.99
C GLY A 145 9.79 -23.84 -2.17
N LEU A 146 8.73 -23.82 -2.99
CA LEU A 146 8.64 -24.70 -4.16
C LEU A 146 9.50 -24.26 -5.36
N ILE A 147 9.70 -22.96 -5.56
CA ILE A 147 10.38 -22.43 -6.76
C ILE A 147 11.85 -22.08 -6.53
N GLU A 148 12.28 -21.88 -5.29
CA GLU A 148 13.61 -21.34 -5.00
C GLU A 148 14.33 -22.09 -3.87
N ASP A 149 13.67 -22.36 -2.74
CA ASP A 149 14.34 -22.92 -1.55
C ASP A 149 13.59 -24.11 -0.93
N PRO A 150 14.00 -25.36 -1.23
CA PRO A 150 13.40 -26.56 -0.64
C PRO A 150 13.58 -26.70 0.88
N GLU A 151 14.45 -25.92 1.53
CA GLU A 151 14.70 -25.97 2.98
C GLU A 151 13.88 -24.94 3.79
N LEU A 152 13.05 -24.12 3.13
CA LEU A 152 12.18 -23.10 3.73
C LEU A 152 11.06 -23.67 4.61
#